data_AF-A0A1S9AFY2-F1
#
_entry.id   AF-A0A1S9AFY2-F1
#
_cell.length_a   1.000
_cell.length_b   1.000
_cell.length_c   1.000
_cell.angle_alpha   90.00
_cell.angle_beta   90.00
_cell.angle_gamma   90.00
#
_symmetry.space_group_name_H-M   'P 1'
#
loop_
_entity.id
_entity.type
_entity.pdbx_description
1 polymer ?
#
loop_
_entity_poly.entity_id
_entity_poly.type
_entity_poly.pdbx_seq_one_letter_code
_entity_poly.pdbx_strand_id
1 'polypeptide(L)'
;MKRLLATTLLALCASGTVTAAPVLGQVYLDAANQKWTYIGSFNVSDGPQWSNGGITYNGIEAATLLFGAPAPGGAYALSTDDDFVNHLAWYDGYGQTQHLDNGGGNVGLPEDINEDPDGDGYTFAGFGLGDWSAYIRDHDEALNSVNYVFTRLDDVPGRVPEPTSIALTLLGAAALGAARRRKA
;
A
#
# COMPACT_ATOMS: atom_id res chain seq x y z
N MET A 1 -36.23 46.34 -19.92
CA MET A 1 -35.16 45.71 -20.74
C MET A 1 -33.99 45.35 -19.82
N LYS A 2 -34.08 44.22 -19.11
CA LYS A 2 -33.17 43.05 -19.18
C LYS A 2 -31.66 43.37 -19.20
N ARG A 3 -30.95 43.18 -18.07
CA ARG A 3 -29.51 42.84 -18.06
C ARG A 3 -29.15 41.84 -16.94
N LEU A 4 -29.07 40.58 -17.39
CA LEU A 4 -28.20 39.48 -16.98
C LEU A 4 -27.81 39.29 -15.51
N LEU A 5 -28.42 38.25 -14.93
CA LEU A 5 -27.95 37.42 -13.83
C LEU A 5 -26.62 36.75 -14.22
N ALA A 6 -25.59 36.84 -13.39
CA ALA A 6 -24.36 36.05 -13.52
C ALA A 6 -24.37 34.96 -12.45
N THR A 7 -24.75 33.74 -12.85
CA THR A 7 -24.71 32.55 -12.00
C THR A 7 -23.52 31.71 -12.44
N THR A 8 -22.41 31.79 -11.72
CA THR A 8 -21.27 30.88 -11.94
C THR A 8 -21.45 29.70 -10.99
N LEU A 9 -22.01 28.60 -11.49
CA LEU A 9 -22.05 27.33 -10.78
C LEU A 9 -20.78 26.56 -11.14
N LEU A 10 -19.79 26.54 -10.24
CA LEU A 10 -18.63 25.67 -10.37
C LEU A 10 -19.01 24.29 -9.83
N ALA A 11 -19.51 23.42 -10.70
CA ALA A 11 -19.77 22.03 -10.37
C ALA A 11 -18.43 21.26 -10.36
N LEU A 12 -17.90 21.00 -9.16
CA LEU A 12 -16.79 20.07 -8.96
C LEU A 12 -17.37 18.65 -8.91
N CYS A 13 -17.57 18.04 -10.08
CA CYS A 13 -17.89 16.63 -10.19
C CYS A 13 -16.65 15.88 -10.71
N ALA A 14 -15.99 15.16 -9.81
CA ALA A 14 -15.12 14.02 -10.09
C ALA A 14 -15.09 13.19 -8.80
N SER A 15 -15.27 11.89 -8.78
CA SER A 15 -15.41 10.89 -9.85
C SER A 15 -15.96 9.63 -9.18
N GLY A 16 -16.73 8.83 -9.90
CA GLY A 16 -17.18 7.53 -9.40
C GLY A 16 -15.99 6.65 -9.02
N THR A 17 -16.16 5.85 -7.97
CA THR A 17 -15.24 4.76 -7.61
C THR A 17 -15.35 3.68 -8.68
N VAL A 18 -14.52 3.78 -9.70
CA VAL A 18 -14.05 2.59 -10.41
C VAL A 18 -12.95 2.04 -9.53
N THR A 19 -13.12 0.84 -8.97
CA THR A 19 -12.07 0.11 -8.27
C THR A 19 -10.99 -0.21 -9.31
N ALA A 20 -10.04 0.70 -9.43
CA ALA A 20 -8.87 0.55 -10.26
C ALA A 20 -7.73 0.17 -9.32
N ALA A 21 -6.95 -0.83 -9.71
CA ALA A 21 -5.75 -1.25 -9.01
C ALA A 21 -4.91 -0.04 -8.56
N PRO A 22 -4.11 -0.15 -7.48
CA PRO A 22 -3.52 1.00 -6.85
C PRO A 22 -2.66 1.79 -7.84
N VAL A 23 -2.77 3.12 -7.80
CA VAL A 23 -2.09 3.98 -8.77
C VAL A 23 -0.70 4.33 -8.24
N LEU A 24 0.33 4.05 -9.05
CA LEU A 24 1.72 4.31 -8.69
C LEU A 24 1.94 5.76 -8.23
N GLY A 25 2.51 5.95 -7.04
CA GLY A 25 2.77 7.25 -6.44
C GLY A 25 1.56 7.92 -5.76
N GLN A 26 0.37 7.30 -5.81
CA GLN A 26 -0.79 7.79 -5.07
C GLN A 26 -0.64 7.49 -3.56
N VAL A 27 -1.24 8.36 -2.75
CA VAL A 27 -1.28 8.22 -1.28
C VAL A 27 -2.52 7.46 -0.85
N TYR A 28 -2.30 6.51 0.05
CA TYR A 28 -3.30 5.70 0.73
C TYR A 28 -3.16 5.91 2.24
N LEU A 29 -4.22 5.56 2.96
CA LEU A 29 -4.26 5.64 4.42
C LEU A 29 -4.34 4.24 5.02
N ASP A 30 -3.74 4.07 6.19
CA ASP A 30 -4.02 2.92 7.05
C ASP A 30 -5.13 3.24 8.07
N ALA A 31 -5.47 2.26 8.90
CA ALA A 31 -6.46 2.43 9.97
C ALA A 31 -6.07 3.49 11.03
N ALA A 32 -4.79 3.83 11.14
CA ALA A 32 -4.28 4.90 12.02
C ALA A 32 -4.24 6.27 11.32
N ASN A 33 -4.71 6.38 10.07
CA ASN A 33 -4.59 7.55 9.20
C ASN A 33 -3.14 7.94 8.87
N GLN A 34 -2.20 7.02 8.97
CA GLN A 34 -0.85 7.22 8.45
C GLN A 34 -0.88 7.20 6.93
N LYS A 35 -0.04 8.04 6.31
CA LYS A 35 0.01 8.18 4.85
C LYS A 35 1.11 7.30 4.27
N TRP A 36 0.72 6.56 3.24
CA TRP A 36 1.55 5.59 2.55
C TRP A 36 1.48 5.84 1.05
N THR A 37 2.60 5.76 0.35
CA THR A 37 2.69 5.94 -1.10
C THR A 37 2.82 4.59 -1.77
N TYR A 38 1.93 4.26 -2.69
CA TYR A 38 2.01 3.00 -3.45
C TYR A 38 3.23 3.01 -4.38
N ILE A 39 4.05 1.95 -4.32
CA ILE A 39 5.28 1.83 -5.11
C ILE A 39 5.31 0.62 -6.05
N GLY A 40 4.36 -0.30 -5.92
CA GLY A 40 4.24 -1.46 -6.79
C GLY A 40 3.63 -2.66 -6.06
N SER A 41 3.61 -3.80 -6.71
CA SER A 41 3.10 -5.04 -6.14
C SER A 41 3.90 -6.24 -6.62
N PHE A 42 3.73 -7.37 -5.95
CA PHE A 42 4.29 -8.64 -6.36
C PHE A 42 3.31 -9.77 -6.07
N ASN A 43 3.34 -10.81 -6.89
CA ASN A 43 2.60 -12.02 -6.62
C ASN A 43 3.43 -12.97 -5.75
N VAL A 44 2.80 -13.72 -4.84
CA VAL A 44 3.50 -14.74 -4.05
C VAL A 44 4.21 -15.75 -4.97
N SER A 45 3.54 -16.21 -6.04
CA SER A 45 4.08 -17.16 -7.04
C SER A 45 5.19 -16.59 -7.94
N ASP A 46 5.49 -15.28 -7.89
CA ASP A 46 6.63 -14.73 -8.62
C ASP A 46 7.97 -15.13 -7.97
N GLY A 47 7.91 -15.72 -6.77
CA GLY A 47 9.05 -16.23 -6.04
C GLY A 47 9.74 -17.43 -6.68
N PRO A 48 10.93 -17.82 -6.14
CA PRO A 48 11.60 -19.02 -6.57
C PRO A 48 10.70 -20.25 -6.35
N GLN A 49 10.87 -21.26 -7.21
CA GLN A 49 10.17 -22.52 -7.02
C GLN A 49 10.63 -23.19 -5.73
N TRP A 50 9.67 -23.79 -5.03
CA TRP A 50 9.91 -24.53 -3.81
C TRP A 50 11.09 -25.52 -3.93
N SER A 51 11.94 -25.51 -2.91
CA SER A 51 12.91 -26.56 -2.60
C SER A 51 13.02 -26.69 -1.08
N ASN A 52 13.16 -27.93 -0.57
CA ASN A 52 13.22 -28.21 0.86
C ASN A 52 14.40 -27.46 1.53
N GLY A 53 14.13 -26.72 2.61
CA GLY A 53 15.12 -25.86 3.28
C GLY A 53 15.43 -24.55 2.54
N GLY A 54 14.49 -24.05 1.74
CA GLY A 54 14.58 -22.75 1.08
C GLY A 54 14.50 -21.57 2.05
N ILE A 55 14.91 -20.39 1.60
CA ILE A 55 14.77 -19.15 2.37
C ILE A 55 13.30 -18.72 2.36
N THR A 56 12.79 -18.41 3.55
CA THR A 56 11.48 -17.81 3.78
C THR A 56 11.59 -16.29 3.84
N TYR A 57 10.48 -15.62 3.54
CA TYR A 57 10.41 -14.17 3.58
C TYR A 57 9.07 -13.77 4.18
N ASN A 58 9.08 -12.94 5.22
CA ASN A 58 7.88 -12.19 5.55
C ASN A 58 7.54 -11.16 4.45
N GLY A 59 6.37 -10.54 4.56
CA GLY A 59 5.91 -9.53 3.61
C GLY A 59 6.90 -8.37 3.44
N ILE A 60 7.41 -7.83 4.54
CA ILE A 60 8.37 -6.72 4.53
C ILE A 60 9.72 -7.13 3.91
N GLU A 61 10.21 -8.33 4.23
CA GLU A 61 11.45 -8.86 3.67
C GLU A 61 11.34 -9.11 2.16
N ALA A 62 10.22 -9.66 1.70
CA ALA A 62 9.93 -9.82 0.28
C ALA A 62 9.88 -8.45 -0.43
N ALA A 63 9.21 -7.46 0.16
CA ALA A 63 9.23 -6.10 -0.37
C ALA A 63 10.65 -5.51 -0.42
N THR A 64 11.46 -5.75 0.61
CA THR A 64 12.86 -5.28 0.66
C THR A 64 13.72 -5.95 -0.41
N LEU A 65 13.50 -7.25 -0.67
CA LEU A 65 14.19 -7.99 -1.72
C LEU A 65 13.87 -7.43 -3.11
N LEU A 66 12.61 -7.08 -3.38
CA LEU A 66 12.12 -6.71 -4.71
C LEU A 66 12.24 -5.22 -5.02
N PHE A 67 12.03 -4.36 -4.03
CA PHE A 67 12.00 -2.90 -4.19
C PHE A 67 13.26 -2.22 -3.62
N GLY A 68 14.15 -3.00 -2.99
CA GLY A 68 15.34 -2.51 -2.31
C GLY A 68 15.07 -2.12 -0.86
N ALA A 69 16.11 -1.70 -0.13
CA ALA A 69 15.92 -1.20 1.22
C ALA A 69 15.16 0.15 1.20
N PRO A 70 14.25 0.40 2.16
CA PRO A 70 13.62 1.70 2.29
C PRO A 70 14.67 2.79 2.56
N ALA A 71 14.33 4.03 2.25
CA ALA A 71 15.19 5.18 2.57
C ALA A 71 15.50 5.21 4.09
N PRO A 72 16.63 5.80 4.53
CA PRO A 72 16.97 5.86 5.95
C PRO A 72 15.86 6.50 6.79
N GLY A 73 15.38 5.78 7.82
CA GLY A 73 14.25 6.20 8.66
C GLY A 73 12.88 5.82 8.11
N GLY A 74 12.86 5.21 6.93
CA GLY A 74 11.66 4.78 6.25
C GLY A 74 11.25 3.35 6.50
N ALA A 75 10.04 3.03 6.03
CA ALA A 75 9.44 1.71 6.20
C ALA A 75 8.60 1.32 4.98
N TYR A 76 8.45 0.01 4.80
CA TYR A 76 7.41 -0.55 3.95
C TYR A 76 6.18 -0.90 4.77
N ALA A 77 5.05 -0.88 4.09
CA ALA A 77 3.82 -1.54 4.49
C ALA A 77 3.26 -2.28 3.28
N LEU A 78 2.54 -3.35 3.55
CA LEU A 78 1.89 -4.19 2.59
C LEU A 78 0.37 -4.09 2.76
N SER A 79 -0.32 -4.44 1.68
CA SER A 79 -1.75 -4.65 1.72
C SER A 79 -2.15 -5.83 0.87
N THR A 80 -3.15 -6.58 1.34
CA THR A 80 -3.91 -7.53 0.54
C THR A 80 -5.13 -6.90 -0.14
N ASP A 81 -5.33 -5.59 0.05
CA ASP A 81 -6.45 -4.78 -0.45
C ASP A 81 -5.89 -3.62 -1.30
N ASP A 82 -6.58 -3.26 -2.40
CA ASP A 82 -6.15 -2.21 -3.32
C ASP A 82 -6.65 -0.80 -2.98
N ASP A 83 -7.56 -0.67 -2.02
CA ASP A 83 -8.19 0.60 -1.67
C ASP A 83 -7.61 1.25 -0.40
N PHE A 84 -6.96 0.47 0.49
CA PHE A 84 -6.31 0.99 1.70
C PHE A 84 -5.14 0.12 2.18
N VAL A 85 -4.32 0.64 3.10
CA VAL A 85 -3.19 -0.10 3.69
C VAL A 85 -3.66 -0.87 4.92
N ASN A 86 -3.71 -2.19 4.83
CA ASN A 86 -4.24 -3.04 5.90
C ASN A 86 -3.17 -3.75 6.75
N HIS A 87 -1.87 -3.61 6.43
CA HIS A 87 -0.75 -4.26 7.11
C HIS A 87 -0.81 -5.80 7.08
N LEU A 88 -1.42 -6.35 6.03
CA LEU A 88 -1.48 -7.77 5.78
C LEU A 88 -0.73 -8.11 4.49
N ALA A 89 -0.27 -9.35 4.44
CA ALA A 89 0.30 -9.97 3.25
C ALA A 89 -0.27 -11.38 3.06
N TRP A 90 -0.28 -11.81 1.80
CA TRP A 90 -0.51 -13.19 1.40
C TRP A 90 0.77 -14.00 1.51
N TYR A 91 0.62 -15.26 1.90
CA TYR A 91 1.70 -16.19 2.16
C TYR A 91 1.37 -17.58 1.62
N ASP A 92 2.35 -18.22 1.01
CA ASP A 92 2.29 -19.64 0.68
C ASP A 92 3.04 -20.45 1.73
N GLY A 93 2.44 -21.51 2.26
CA GLY A 93 3.06 -22.39 3.25
C GLY A 93 3.38 -23.73 2.64
N TYR A 94 4.39 -24.41 3.19
CA TYR A 94 4.79 -25.71 2.65
C TYR A 94 3.59 -26.67 2.63
N GLY A 95 3.12 -27.03 1.44
CA GLY A 95 1.96 -27.91 1.25
C GLY A 95 0.65 -27.36 1.83
N GLN A 96 0.56 -26.04 2.06
CA GLN A 96 -0.56 -25.38 2.70
C GLN A 96 -0.91 -24.04 2.06
N THR A 97 -2.17 -23.87 1.67
CA THR A 97 -2.65 -22.67 0.96
C THR A 97 -3.51 -21.75 1.83
N GLN A 98 -3.53 -21.93 3.15
CA GLN A 98 -4.46 -21.28 4.08
C GLN A 98 -4.36 -19.73 4.08
N HIS A 99 -3.19 -19.21 3.72
CA HIS A 99 -2.86 -17.79 3.70
C HIS A 99 -2.61 -17.24 2.29
N LEU A 100 -3.04 -17.98 1.26
CA LEU A 100 -3.08 -17.51 -0.13
C LEU A 100 -4.47 -17.03 -0.49
N ASP A 101 -4.64 -16.05 -1.38
CA ASP A 101 -5.93 -15.74 -1.95
C ASP A 101 -6.38 -16.81 -2.97
N ASN A 102 -7.01 -17.90 -2.48
CA ASN A 102 -7.59 -18.95 -3.33
C ASN A 102 -9.04 -18.62 -3.72
N GLY A 103 -9.26 -17.44 -4.31
CA GLY A 103 -10.58 -17.01 -4.79
C GLY A 103 -11.48 -16.31 -3.77
N GLY A 104 -10.89 -15.58 -2.81
CA GLY A 104 -11.59 -14.64 -1.93
C GLY A 104 -12.04 -15.19 -0.58
N GLY A 105 -11.50 -16.35 -0.15
CA GLY A 105 -11.94 -17.04 1.07
C GLY A 105 -10.89 -17.18 2.18
N ASN A 106 -9.62 -16.92 1.88
CA ASN A 106 -8.51 -17.11 2.81
C ASN A 106 -8.13 -15.78 3.48
N VAL A 107 -7.30 -15.87 4.53
CA VAL A 107 -7.00 -14.74 5.42
C VAL A 107 -5.52 -14.40 5.32
N GLY A 108 -5.22 -13.17 4.89
CA GLY A 108 -3.86 -12.63 4.94
C GLY A 108 -3.34 -12.55 6.38
N LEU A 109 -2.04 -12.70 6.55
CA LEU A 109 -1.36 -12.59 7.84
C LEU A 109 -0.70 -11.23 7.98
N PRO A 110 -0.29 -10.81 9.20
CA PRO A 110 0.56 -9.64 9.35
C PRO A 110 1.77 -9.65 8.41
N GLU A 111 2.16 -8.47 7.93
CA GLU A 111 3.28 -8.30 7.01
C GLU A 111 4.67 -8.62 7.60
N ASP A 112 4.75 -8.78 8.93
CA ASP A 112 5.96 -8.94 9.74
C ASP A 112 5.92 -10.19 10.63
N ILE A 113 5.20 -11.24 10.23
CA ILE A 113 5.21 -12.50 10.97
C ILE A 113 6.63 -13.06 11.11
N ASN A 114 6.84 -13.89 12.14
CA ASN A 114 7.99 -14.78 12.21
C ASN A 114 7.71 -15.99 11.31
N GLU A 115 8.19 -15.94 10.08
CA GLU A 115 7.82 -16.86 9.01
C GLU A 115 8.54 -18.22 9.06
N ASP A 116 9.66 -18.31 9.79
CA ASP A 116 10.43 -19.53 10.08
C ASP A 116 10.71 -19.62 11.60
N PRO A 117 9.76 -20.13 12.39
CA PRO A 117 9.86 -20.10 13.85
C PRO A 117 10.94 -21.02 14.45
N ASP A 118 11.34 -22.08 13.77
CA ASP A 118 12.34 -23.03 14.27
C ASP A 118 13.71 -22.91 13.58
N GLY A 119 13.81 -22.09 12.54
CA GLY A 119 15.05 -21.74 11.84
C GLY A 119 15.53 -22.83 10.90
N ASP A 120 14.66 -23.74 10.47
CA ASP A 120 15.01 -24.86 9.59
C ASP A 120 14.75 -24.59 8.09
N GLY A 121 14.29 -23.38 7.78
CA GLY A 121 13.96 -22.90 6.45
C GLY A 121 12.55 -23.26 6.06
N TYR A 122 12.22 -23.22 4.77
CA TYR A 122 10.86 -23.54 4.33
C TYR A 122 10.57 -25.04 4.39
N THR A 123 10.02 -25.54 5.50
CA THR A 123 9.75 -26.97 5.74
C THR A 123 8.32 -27.27 6.20
N PHE A 124 7.98 -28.56 6.24
CA PHE A 124 6.67 -29.04 6.65
C PHE A 124 6.64 -29.47 8.11
N ALA A 125 5.96 -28.71 8.97
CA ALA A 125 5.73 -29.09 10.37
C ALA A 125 4.31 -29.64 10.66
N GLY A 126 3.48 -29.86 9.62
CA GLY A 126 2.10 -30.33 9.72
C GLY A 126 1.06 -29.26 9.39
N PHE A 127 -0.20 -29.62 9.13
CA PHE A 127 -1.23 -28.64 8.74
C PHE A 127 -1.46 -27.55 9.81
N GLY A 128 -1.40 -26.29 9.40
CA GLY A 128 -1.47 -25.11 10.27
C GLY A 128 -0.20 -24.87 11.08
N LEU A 129 0.87 -25.61 10.79
CA LEU A 129 2.19 -25.52 11.42
C LEU A 129 3.25 -25.44 10.31
N GLY A 130 4.39 -24.84 10.62
CA GLY A 130 5.52 -24.73 9.71
C GLY A 130 5.60 -23.37 9.03
N ASP A 131 6.40 -23.32 7.98
CA ASP A 131 6.98 -22.08 7.51
C ASP A 131 6.20 -21.52 6.32
N TRP A 132 6.22 -20.19 6.26
CA TRP A 132 5.45 -19.42 5.30
C TRP A 132 6.39 -18.52 4.53
N SER A 133 6.03 -18.18 3.30
CA SER A 133 6.78 -17.17 2.56
C SER A 133 5.84 -16.33 1.72
N ALA A 134 6.02 -15.02 1.78
CA ALA A 134 5.33 -14.08 0.93
C ALA A 134 5.86 -14.11 -0.51
N TYR A 135 6.99 -14.79 -0.76
CA TYR A 135 7.64 -14.83 -2.08
C TYR A 135 8.21 -16.22 -2.37
N ILE A 136 7.34 -17.15 -2.75
CA ILE A 136 7.68 -18.52 -3.12
C ILE A 136 6.63 -19.06 -4.11
N ARG A 137 7.08 -19.91 -5.04
CA ARG A 137 6.20 -20.69 -5.91
C ARG A 137 6.14 -22.14 -5.45
N ASP A 138 5.33 -22.39 -4.41
CA ASP A 138 4.98 -23.75 -3.97
C ASP A 138 3.67 -24.20 -4.65
N HIS A 139 2.61 -23.39 -4.57
CA HIS A 139 1.33 -23.65 -5.21
C HIS A 139 1.09 -22.73 -6.41
N ASP A 140 0.71 -23.32 -7.55
CA ASP A 140 0.30 -22.57 -8.76
C ASP A 140 -1.02 -21.78 -8.55
N GLU A 141 -1.74 -22.04 -7.45
CA GLU A 141 -2.96 -21.32 -7.05
C GLU A 141 -2.67 -19.93 -6.47
N ALA A 142 -1.42 -19.66 -6.11
CA ALA A 142 -1.01 -18.36 -5.57
C ALA A 142 -1.02 -17.22 -6.63
N LEU A 143 -1.35 -17.49 -7.90
CA LEU A 143 -1.40 -16.50 -8.99
C LEU A 143 -2.38 -15.33 -8.77
N ASN A 144 -3.29 -15.41 -7.80
CA ASN A 144 -4.17 -14.28 -7.42
C ASN A 144 -3.75 -13.60 -6.10
N SER A 145 -2.73 -14.13 -5.42
CA SER A 145 -2.21 -13.61 -4.15
C SER A 145 -1.24 -12.46 -4.40
N VAL A 146 -1.81 -11.28 -4.69
CA VAL A 146 -1.04 -10.06 -4.94
C VAL A 146 -0.85 -9.27 -3.65
N ASN A 147 0.41 -9.03 -3.31
CA ASN A 147 0.82 -8.15 -2.22
C ASN A 147 1.12 -6.75 -2.78
N TYR A 148 0.34 -5.75 -2.35
CA TYR A 148 0.57 -4.35 -2.71
C TYR A 148 1.58 -3.73 -1.76
N VAL A 149 2.57 -3.03 -2.28
CA VAL A 149 3.68 -2.47 -1.51
C VAL A 149 3.59 -0.95 -1.47
N PHE A 150 3.72 -0.43 -0.27
CA PHE A 150 3.70 0.99 0.01
C PHE A 150 4.93 1.40 0.80
N THR A 151 5.41 2.62 0.58
CA THR A 151 6.45 3.25 1.39
C THR A 151 5.87 4.42 2.16
N ARG A 152 6.42 4.74 3.34
CA ARG A 152 5.90 5.87 4.12
C ARG A 152 5.99 7.14 3.29
N LEU A 153 4.96 7.98 3.39
CA LEU A 153 4.91 9.22 2.61
C LEU A 153 6.12 10.13 2.85
N ASP A 154 6.59 10.20 4.10
CA ASP A 154 7.69 11.07 4.49
C ASP A 154 9.05 10.59 3.91
N ASP A 155 9.10 9.39 3.34
CA ASP A 155 10.30 8.76 2.82
C ASP A 155 10.49 8.96 1.31
N VAL A 156 9.50 9.56 0.60
CA VAL A 156 9.59 9.78 -0.85
C VAL A 156 10.64 10.88 -1.14
N PRO A 157 11.79 10.55 -1.77
CA PRO A 157 12.83 11.53 -2.03
C PRO A 157 12.31 12.67 -2.89
N GLY A 158 12.37 13.90 -2.37
CA GLY A 158 11.93 15.10 -3.09
C GLY A 158 10.47 15.53 -2.87
N ARG A 159 9.67 14.81 -2.05
CA ARG A 159 8.38 15.34 -1.58
C ARG A 159 8.61 16.38 -0.50
N VAL A 160 8.46 17.65 -0.88
CA VAL A 160 8.23 18.74 0.08
C VAL A 160 6.78 18.61 0.56
N PRO A 161 6.50 18.59 1.88
CA PRO A 161 5.13 18.63 2.39
C PRO A 161 4.36 19.75 1.68
N GLU A 162 3.14 19.46 1.18
CA GLU A 162 2.39 20.46 0.43
C GLU A 162 2.37 21.76 1.22
N PRO A 163 2.92 22.86 0.67
CA PRO A 163 3.32 23.93 1.54
C PRO A 163 2.06 24.58 2.09
N THR A 164 2.00 24.73 3.41
CA THR A 164 1.15 25.74 4.06
C THR A 164 1.25 27.11 3.37
N SER A 165 2.28 27.36 2.56
CA SER A 165 2.40 28.47 1.62
C SER A 165 1.22 28.67 0.68
N ILE A 166 0.54 27.63 0.15
CA ILE A 166 -0.67 27.84 -0.70
C ILE A 166 -1.80 28.39 0.15
N ALA A 167 -2.05 27.78 1.32
CA ALA A 167 -3.05 28.24 2.27
C ALA A 167 -2.74 29.67 2.74
N LEU A 168 -1.49 29.99 3.05
CA LEU A 168 -1.04 31.32 3.45
C LEU A 168 -1.13 32.34 2.31
N THR A 169 -0.87 31.95 1.06
CA THR A 169 -1.01 32.83 -0.10
C THR A 169 -2.48 33.16 -0.35
N LEU A 170 -3.36 32.17 -0.26
CA LEU A 170 -4.81 32.37 -0.41
C LEU A 170 -5.37 33.18 0.76
N LEU A 171 -4.96 32.91 2.00
CA LEU A 171 -5.35 33.72 3.17
C LEU A 171 -4.84 35.16 3.05
N GLY A 172 -3.58 35.34 2.63
CA GLY A 172 -2.97 36.64 2.42
C GLY A 172 -3.70 37.47 1.37
N ALA A 173 -4.02 36.85 0.23
CA ALA A 173 -4.81 37.49 -0.84
C ALA A 173 -6.23 37.84 -0.39
N ALA A 174 -6.89 36.96 0.37
CA ALA A 174 -8.21 37.23 0.94
C ALA A 174 -8.19 38.38 1.96
N ALA A 175 -7.20 38.41 2.85
CA ALA A 175 -7.02 39.48 3.83
C ALA A 175 -6.76 40.84 3.17
N LEU A 176 -5.90 40.88 2.13
CA LEU A 176 -5.65 42.07 1.32
C LEU A 176 -6.91 42.55 0.58
N GLY A 177 -7.68 41.61 0.01
CA GLY A 177 -8.96 41.92 -0.64
C GLY A 177 -9.99 42.50 0.33
N ALA A 178 -10.10 41.95 1.54
CA ALA A 178 -11.00 42.44 2.58
C ALA A 178 -10.58 43.82 3.13
N ALA A 179 -9.27 44.05 3.29
CA ALA A 179 -8.74 45.36 3.72
C ALA A 179 -9.03 46.48 2.71
N ARG A 180 -9.00 46.15 1.40
CA ARG A 180 -9.27 47.13 0.33
C ARG A 180 -10.75 47.55 0.26
N ARG A 181 -11.69 46.69 0.68
CA ARG A 181 -13.13 47.00 0.71
C ARG A 181 -13.56 47.94 1.85
N ARG A 182 -12.72 48.15 2.88
CA ARG A 182 -13.05 49.06 4.01
C ARG A 182 -12.70 50.53 3.74
N LYS A 183 -12.03 50.83 2.63
CA LYS A 183 -11.60 52.19 2.25
C LYS A 183 -12.36 52.78 1.05
N ALA A 184 -13.35 52.06 0.53
CA ALA A 184 -14.24 52.53 -0.54
C ALA A 184 -15.62 52.89 0.03
#